data_AF-A0A963RWK5-F1
#
_entry.id   AF-A0A963RWK5-F1
#
_cell.length_a   1.000
_cell.length_b   1.000
_cell.length_c   1.000
_cell.angle_alpha   90.00
_cell.angle_beta   90.00
_cell.angle_gamma   90.00
#
_symmetry.space_group_name_H-M   'P 1'
#
loop_
_entity.id
_entity.type
_entity.pdbx_description
1 polymer ?
#
loop_
_entity_poly.entity_id
_entity_poly.type
_entity_poly.pdbx_seq_one_letter_code
_entity_poly.pdbx_strand_id
1 'polypeptide(L)'
;MQSIADYTGAFFNHMEGIFRPEDRELALELAQALGLTVQEIRFTETSRPIVALHPNGDDKDPTNNVFFLFPMPEGQQRVLDLMKVRIADDPELRAVIGEFRESARKMPPLMPHFGVRYRSSAELEAVTDRIANGLSPALKDRVSLFEVPHYDPVEGLPDIRQVFVTTDVFTIGTAGFEQAIELQVDRARP
;
A
#
# COMPACT_ATOMS: atom_id res chain seq x y z
N MET A 1 -20.64 19.13 7.47
CA MET A 1 -19.20 19.41 7.64
C MET A 1 -18.70 19.97 6.32
N GLN A 2 -18.22 21.22 6.28
CA GLN A 2 -17.83 21.87 5.01
C GLN A 2 -16.34 21.64 4.67
N SER A 3 -15.48 21.38 5.67
CA SER A 3 -14.10 20.93 5.48
C SER A 3 -13.66 19.98 6.61
N ILE A 4 -12.61 19.17 6.38
CA ILE A 4 -12.03 18.29 7.42
C ILE A 4 -11.39 19.10 8.56
N ALA A 5 -11.01 20.35 8.30
CA ALA A 5 -10.37 21.26 9.25
C ALA A 5 -11.32 21.77 10.35
N ASP A 6 -12.65 21.67 10.16
CA ASP A 6 -13.65 22.14 11.13
C ASP A 6 -14.05 21.06 12.15
N TYR A 7 -13.53 19.84 12.02
CA TYR A 7 -13.86 18.73 12.90
C TYR A 7 -12.99 18.74 14.16
N THR A 8 -13.64 18.65 15.31
CA THR A 8 -13.01 18.77 16.64
C THR A 8 -12.85 17.44 17.37
N GLY A 9 -13.23 16.32 16.74
CA GLY A 9 -13.08 14.98 17.28
C GLY A 9 -11.73 14.34 16.94
N ALA A 10 -11.59 13.03 17.21
CA ALA A 10 -10.42 12.26 16.78
C ALA A 10 -10.54 11.84 15.31
N PHE A 11 -9.45 11.99 14.56
CA PHE A 11 -9.31 11.50 13.19
C PHE A 11 -8.33 10.34 13.11
N PHE A 12 -8.60 9.41 12.19
CA PHE A 12 -7.51 8.62 11.63
C PHE A 12 -6.63 9.56 10.82
N ASN A 13 -5.38 9.69 11.25
CA ASN A 13 -4.56 10.84 10.94
C ASN A 13 -3.47 10.52 9.91
N HIS A 14 -2.63 9.53 10.23
CA HIS A 14 -1.57 9.06 9.36
C HIS A 14 -1.42 7.54 9.51
N MET A 15 -0.64 6.98 8.60
CA MET A 15 -0.17 5.61 8.67
C MET A 15 1.35 5.59 8.61
N GLU A 16 1.96 4.58 9.20
CA GLU A 16 3.41 4.36 9.11
C GLU A 16 3.69 2.97 8.56
N GLY A 17 4.77 2.89 7.79
CA GLY A 17 5.16 1.67 7.11
C GLY A 17 6.66 1.65 6.88
N ILE A 18 7.13 0.50 6.43
CA ILE A 18 8.54 0.22 6.27
C ILE A 18 8.81 -0.38 4.89
N PHE A 19 10.00 -0.08 4.37
CA PHE A 19 10.57 -0.75 3.19
C PHE A 19 11.96 -1.26 3.53
N ARG A 20 12.42 -2.32 2.86
CA ARG A 20 13.81 -2.76 2.99
C ARG A 20 14.73 -1.67 2.42
N PRO A 21 15.88 -1.33 3.05
CA PRO A 21 16.74 -0.26 2.55
C PRO A 21 17.11 -0.36 1.06
N GLU A 22 17.32 -1.58 0.56
CA GLU A 22 17.59 -1.89 -0.85
C GLU A 22 16.38 -1.69 -1.78
N ASP A 23 15.16 -1.76 -1.24
CA ASP A 23 13.89 -1.60 -1.97
C ASP A 23 13.45 -0.13 -2.06
N ARG A 24 14.28 0.82 -1.62
CA ARG A 24 13.92 2.24 -1.57
C ARG A 24 13.36 2.76 -2.89
N GLU A 25 14.10 2.57 -3.99
CA GLU A 25 13.70 3.08 -5.29
C GLU A 25 12.41 2.39 -5.79
N LEU A 26 12.24 1.10 -5.48
CA LEU A 26 11.01 0.36 -5.79
C LEU A 26 9.82 0.89 -4.99
N ALA A 27 10.02 1.27 -3.73
CA ALA A 27 8.99 1.85 -2.89
C ALA A 27 8.55 3.23 -3.41
N LEU A 28 9.50 4.06 -3.86
CA LEU A 28 9.22 5.34 -4.49
C LEU A 28 8.48 5.18 -5.82
N GLU A 29 8.95 4.26 -6.65
CA GLU A 29 8.33 3.94 -7.94
C GLU A 29 6.89 3.47 -7.76
N LEU A 30 6.65 2.52 -6.83
CA LEU A 30 5.32 2.02 -6.54
C LEU A 30 4.40 3.13 -6.01
N ALA A 31 4.89 3.96 -5.09
CA ALA A 31 4.12 5.09 -4.56
C ALA A 31 3.71 6.07 -5.67
N GLN A 32 4.61 6.39 -6.59
CA GLN A 32 4.32 7.23 -7.76
C GLN A 32 3.35 6.55 -8.73
N ALA A 33 3.48 5.24 -8.95
CA ALA A 33 2.56 4.47 -9.79
C ALA A 33 1.13 4.51 -9.24
N LEU A 34 0.97 4.40 -7.92
CA LEU A 34 -0.27 4.61 -7.17
C LEU A 34 -0.83 6.04 -7.28
N GLY A 35 -0.10 6.98 -7.89
CA GLY A 35 -0.51 8.39 -8.01
C GLY A 35 -0.28 9.20 -6.74
N LEU A 36 0.48 8.68 -5.78
CA LEU A 36 0.81 9.39 -4.55
C LEU A 36 1.93 10.40 -4.81
N THR A 37 1.80 11.58 -4.21
CA THR A 37 2.87 12.57 -4.21
C THR A 37 3.90 12.20 -3.14
N VAL A 38 5.14 12.03 -3.58
CA VAL A 38 6.27 11.67 -2.74
C VAL A 38 6.97 12.94 -2.24
N GLN A 39 7.19 13.04 -0.93
CA GLN A 39 7.98 14.08 -0.30
C GLN A 39 9.04 13.47 0.63
N GLU A 40 10.30 13.81 0.42
CA GLU A 40 11.36 13.44 1.37
C GLU A 40 11.38 14.41 2.55
N ILE A 41 11.37 13.85 3.75
CA ILE A 41 11.46 14.58 5.02
C ILE A 41 12.71 14.13 5.76
N ARG A 42 13.44 15.09 6.33
CA ARG A 42 14.58 14.82 7.19
C ARG A 42 14.23 15.26 8.60
N PHE A 43 14.15 14.31 9.52
CA PHE A 43 14.07 14.63 10.93
C PHE A 43 15.49 14.93 11.42
N THR A 44 15.60 15.99 12.22
CA THR A 44 16.87 16.42 12.83
C THR A 44 17.49 15.33 13.72
N GLU A 45 16.65 14.43 14.25
CA GLU A 45 17.05 13.43 15.24
C GLU A 45 17.43 12.07 14.64
N THR A 46 16.83 11.68 13.52
CA THR A 46 16.98 10.30 13.01
C THR A 46 18.06 10.16 11.94
N SER A 47 18.57 11.27 11.38
CA SER A 47 19.54 11.33 10.26
C SER A 47 19.17 10.56 8.98
N ARG A 48 18.09 9.76 9.00
CA ARG A 48 17.59 8.95 7.91
C ARG A 48 16.47 9.70 7.21
N PRO A 49 16.49 9.77 5.86
CA PRO A 49 15.38 10.33 5.12
C PRO A 49 14.14 9.45 5.32
N ILE A 50 13.03 10.07 5.65
CA ILE A 50 11.70 9.47 5.72
C ILE A 50 10.94 9.93 4.48
N VAL A 51 10.11 9.06 3.93
CA VAL A 51 9.32 9.38 2.75
C VAL A 51 7.87 9.59 3.20
N ALA A 52 7.34 10.78 2.98
CA ALA A 52 5.92 11.06 3.16
C ALA A 52 5.19 10.88 1.81
N LEU A 53 4.11 10.12 1.83
CA LEU A 53 3.25 9.87 0.70
C LEU A 53 1.91 10.58 0.91
N HIS A 54 1.56 11.47 -0.01
CA HIS A 54 0.33 12.26 0.04
C HIS A 54 -0.60 11.85 -1.10
N PRO A 55 -1.86 11.53 -0.85
CA PRO A 55 -2.82 11.18 -1.90
C PRO A 55 -3.25 12.39 -2.74
N ASN A 56 -3.03 13.62 -2.25
CA ASN A 56 -3.26 14.86 -2.99
C ASN A 56 -1.97 15.67 -3.09
N GLY A 57 -1.50 15.97 -4.29
CA GLY A 57 -0.29 16.76 -4.50
C GLY A 57 -0.42 18.24 -4.12
N ASP A 58 -1.64 18.76 -4.09
CA ASP A 58 -1.93 20.15 -3.70
C ASP A 58 -2.09 20.32 -2.19
N ASP A 59 -2.25 19.21 -1.45
CA ASP A 59 -2.40 19.16 0.00
C ASP A 59 -1.40 18.18 0.60
N LYS A 60 -0.26 18.73 1.05
CA LYS A 60 0.85 17.98 1.64
C LYS A 60 0.92 18.17 3.14
N ASP A 61 -0.22 18.23 3.82
CA ASP A 61 -0.26 18.31 5.28
C ASP A 61 0.47 17.09 5.88
N PRO A 62 1.61 17.27 6.59
CA PRO A 62 2.32 16.17 7.21
C PRO A 62 1.63 15.68 8.48
N THR A 63 0.55 16.35 8.89
CA THR A 63 -0.21 16.01 10.09
C THR A 63 -1.53 15.34 9.78
N ASN A 64 -1.98 15.19 8.53
CA ASN A 64 -3.22 14.48 8.21
C ASN A 64 -3.15 13.86 6.82
N ASN A 65 -3.82 12.72 6.64
CA ASN A 65 -3.95 12.03 5.36
C ASN A 65 -2.59 11.75 4.69
N VAL A 66 -1.61 11.34 5.50
CA VAL A 66 -0.23 11.08 5.07
C VAL A 66 0.17 9.65 5.45
N PHE A 67 0.94 9.01 4.56
CA PHE A 67 1.56 7.73 4.84
C PHE A 67 3.08 7.89 4.88
N PHE A 68 3.68 7.66 6.03
CA PHE A 68 5.13 7.72 6.21
C PHE A 68 5.76 6.35 5.97
N LEU A 69 6.78 6.33 5.13
CA LEU A 69 7.62 5.17 4.86
C LEU A 69 9.02 5.37 5.42
N PHE A 70 9.45 4.39 6.22
CA PHE A 70 10.74 4.38 6.89
C PHE A 70 11.63 3.25 6.35
N PRO A 71 12.95 3.47 6.22
CA PRO A 71 13.88 2.37 6.03
C PRO A 71 13.79 1.41 7.21
N MET A 72 13.59 0.13 6.93
CA MET A 72 13.46 -0.90 7.94
C MET A 72 14.65 -0.92 8.91
N PRO A 73 14.42 -0.95 10.24
CA PRO A 73 15.49 -1.11 11.22
C PRO A 73 16.22 -2.44 11.08
N GLU A 74 17.52 -2.47 11.35
CA GLU A 74 18.37 -3.66 11.22
C GLU A 74 17.86 -4.86 12.04
N GLY A 75 17.26 -4.62 13.22
CA GLY A 75 16.64 -5.67 14.01
C GLY A 75 15.48 -6.37 13.31
N GLN A 76 14.61 -5.60 12.64
CA GLN A 76 13.50 -6.14 11.86
C GLN A 76 14.01 -6.86 10.61
N GLN A 77 15.03 -6.30 9.94
CA GLN A 77 15.65 -6.94 8.77
C GLN A 77 16.21 -8.32 9.12
N ARG A 78 16.96 -8.43 10.23
CA ARG A 78 17.49 -9.73 10.70
C ARG A 78 16.41 -10.77 10.99
N VAL A 79 15.28 -10.35 11.56
CA VAL A 79 14.14 -11.27 11.80
C VAL A 79 13.58 -11.78 10.47
N LEU A 80 13.37 -10.90 9.50
CA LEU A 80 12.85 -11.28 8.19
C LEU A 80 13.82 -12.16 7.40
N ASP A 81 15.11 -11.86 7.45
CA ASP A 81 16.15 -12.67 6.81
C ASP A 81 16.17 -14.07 7.41
N LEU A 82 16.08 -14.19 8.74
CA LEU A 82 15.98 -15.49 9.40
C LEU A 82 14.69 -16.21 9.01
N MET A 83 13.54 -15.53 9.00
CA MET A 83 12.27 -16.11 8.56
C MET A 83 12.37 -16.62 7.12
N LYS A 84 12.99 -15.86 6.22
CA LYS A 84 13.19 -16.24 4.82
C LYS A 84 14.03 -17.52 4.70
N VAL A 85 15.12 -17.63 5.46
CA VAL A 85 15.93 -18.85 5.52
C VAL A 85 15.10 -20.02 6.04
N ARG A 86 14.35 -19.85 7.14
CA ARG A 86 13.52 -20.93 7.71
C ARG A 86 12.41 -21.39 6.77
N ILE A 87 11.74 -20.47 6.08
CA ILE A 87 10.74 -20.78 5.06
C ILE A 87 11.37 -21.55 3.89
N ALA A 88 12.60 -21.21 3.49
CA ALA A 88 13.30 -21.92 2.44
C ALA A 88 13.72 -23.34 2.88
N ASP A 89 14.17 -23.52 4.12
CA ASP A 89 14.71 -24.79 4.61
C ASP A 89 13.63 -25.80 5.05
N ASP A 90 12.44 -25.31 5.41
CA ASP A 90 11.32 -26.13 5.90
C ASP A 90 10.23 -26.26 4.81
N PRO A 91 10.07 -27.44 4.17
CA PRO A 91 9.08 -27.65 3.12
C PRO A 91 7.62 -27.47 3.58
N GLU A 92 7.29 -27.83 4.83
CA GLU A 92 5.94 -27.70 5.37
C GLU A 92 5.61 -26.22 5.58
N LEU A 93 6.50 -25.48 6.24
CA LEU A 93 6.35 -24.04 6.42
C LEU A 93 6.25 -23.32 5.07
N ARG A 94 7.07 -23.72 4.08
CA ARG A 94 7.02 -23.14 2.72
C ARG A 94 5.66 -23.35 2.06
N ALA A 95 5.09 -24.54 2.18
CA ALA A 95 3.78 -24.86 1.62
C ALA A 95 2.68 -24.01 2.26
N VAL A 96 2.64 -23.94 3.59
CA VAL A 96 1.63 -23.16 4.32
C VAL A 96 1.74 -21.66 4.01
N ILE A 97 2.96 -21.11 3.92
CA ILE A 97 3.13 -19.70 3.53
C ILE A 97 2.75 -19.47 2.06
N GLY A 98 3.01 -20.43 1.18
CA GLY A 98 2.55 -20.40 -0.21
C GLY A 98 1.03 -20.33 -0.31
N GLU A 99 0.33 -21.21 0.40
CA GLU A 99 -1.14 -21.23 0.49
C GLU A 99 -1.70 -19.93 1.07
N PHE A 100 -1.07 -19.40 2.13
CA PHE A 100 -1.43 -18.12 2.71
C PHE A 100 -1.35 -17.00 1.66
N ARG A 101 -0.23 -16.90 0.93
CA ARG A 101 -0.02 -15.87 -0.11
C ARG A 101 -1.01 -16.02 -1.27
N GLU A 102 -1.28 -17.25 -1.69
CA GLU A 102 -2.26 -17.52 -2.73
C GLU A 102 -3.68 -17.11 -2.30
N SER A 103 -4.08 -17.46 -1.08
CA SER A 103 -5.37 -17.06 -0.50
C SER A 103 -5.47 -15.53 -0.37
N ALA A 104 -4.40 -14.90 0.10
CA ALA A 104 -4.26 -13.45 0.21
C ALA A 104 -4.51 -12.74 -1.13
N ARG A 105 -3.94 -13.26 -2.23
CA ARG A 105 -4.13 -12.70 -3.58
C ARG A 105 -5.52 -12.97 -4.18
N LYS A 106 -6.19 -14.04 -3.75
CA LYS A 106 -7.58 -14.37 -4.18
C LYS A 106 -8.64 -13.61 -3.39
N MET A 107 -8.35 -13.26 -2.14
CA MET A 107 -9.24 -12.50 -1.27
C MET A 107 -8.50 -11.36 -0.54
N PRO A 108 -7.93 -10.37 -1.27
CA PRO A 108 -7.17 -9.26 -0.66
C PRO A 108 -7.90 -8.45 0.42
N PRO A 109 -9.24 -8.27 0.39
CA PRO A 109 -9.96 -7.58 1.46
C PRO A 109 -9.76 -8.19 2.87
N LEU A 110 -9.36 -9.46 2.96
CA LEU A 110 -9.10 -10.12 4.24
C LEU A 110 -7.65 -9.96 4.74
N MET A 111 -6.77 -9.37 3.93
CA MET A 111 -5.43 -8.98 4.38
C MET A 111 -5.48 -7.65 5.12
N PRO A 112 -4.53 -7.38 6.05
CA PRO A 112 -4.28 -6.01 6.49
C PRO A 112 -4.03 -5.11 5.27
N HIS A 113 -4.83 -4.06 5.12
CA HIS A 113 -4.74 -3.12 4.01
C HIS A 113 -5.04 -1.68 4.43
N PHE A 114 -4.65 -0.76 3.55
CA PHE A 114 -5.12 0.62 3.59
C PHE A 114 -5.69 0.99 2.23
N GLY A 115 -6.61 1.94 2.23
CA GLY A 115 -7.31 2.39 1.03
C GLY A 115 -6.83 3.75 0.53
N VAL A 116 -6.70 3.88 -0.78
CA VAL A 116 -6.52 5.14 -1.50
C VAL A 116 -7.78 5.38 -2.32
N ARG A 117 -8.44 6.51 -2.08
CA ARG A 117 -9.65 6.89 -2.81
C ARG A 117 -9.33 7.84 -3.94
N TYR A 118 -9.72 7.46 -5.16
CA TYR A 118 -9.57 8.26 -6.38
C TYR A 118 -10.84 9.07 -6.66
N ARG A 119 -10.70 10.13 -7.46
CA ARG A 119 -11.80 11.07 -7.72
C ARG A 119 -12.77 10.56 -8.77
N SER A 120 -12.27 9.82 -9.75
CA SER A 120 -13.00 9.31 -10.93
C SER A 120 -12.55 7.91 -11.33
N SER A 121 -13.42 7.21 -12.06
CA SER A 121 -13.07 5.90 -12.63
C SER A 121 -11.93 6.02 -13.63
N ALA A 122 -11.90 7.09 -14.44
CA ALA A 122 -10.78 7.38 -15.33
C ALA A 122 -9.43 7.54 -14.60
N GLU A 123 -9.41 8.15 -13.40
CA GLU A 123 -8.19 8.29 -12.61
C GLU A 123 -7.71 6.94 -12.06
N LEU A 124 -8.64 6.12 -11.57
CA LEU A 124 -8.34 4.76 -11.14
C LEU A 124 -7.82 3.90 -12.31
N GLU A 125 -8.43 4.00 -13.49
CA GLU A 125 -8.00 3.28 -14.69
C GLU A 125 -6.56 3.63 -15.08
N ALA A 126 -6.24 4.93 -15.12
CA ALA A 126 -4.88 5.38 -15.41
C ALA A 126 -3.85 4.86 -14.39
N VAL A 127 -4.22 4.77 -13.10
CA VAL A 127 -3.37 4.19 -12.06
C VAL A 127 -3.18 2.69 -12.29
N THR A 128 -4.26 1.95 -12.53
CA THR A 128 -4.21 0.50 -12.75
C THR A 128 -3.42 0.14 -14.02
N ASP A 129 -3.53 0.94 -15.09
CA ASP A 129 -2.75 0.77 -16.32
C ASP A 129 -1.25 1.00 -16.07
N ARG A 130 -0.88 2.07 -15.34
CA ARG A 130 0.52 2.29 -14.95
C ARG A 130 1.08 1.12 -14.13
N ILE A 131 0.30 0.57 -13.21
CA ILE A 131 0.73 -0.57 -12.39
C ILE A 131 0.85 -1.84 -13.25
N ALA A 132 -0.07 -2.08 -14.18
CA ALA A 132 -0.04 -3.26 -15.03
C ALA A 132 1.08 -3.20 -16.09
N ASN A 133 1.34 -2.02 -16.64
CA ASN A 133 2.10 -1.86 -17.89
C ASN A 133 3.32 -0.93 -17.79
N GLY A 134 3.37 -0.06 -16.78
CA GLY A 134 4.38 1.00 -16.65
C GLY A 134 5.48 0.74 -15.62
N LEU A 135 5.37 -0.32 -14.82
CA LEU A 135 6.36 -0.63 -13.79
C LEU A 135 7.66 -1.18 -14.37
N SER A 136 8.76 -0.90 -13.69
CA SER A 136 10.07 -1.46 -13.97
C SER A 136 10.06 -2.98 -13.84
N PRO A 137 10.96 -3.68 -14.57
CA PRO A 137 11.04 -5.14 -14.47
C PRO A 137 11.26 -5.64 -13.04
N ALA A 138 11.99 -4.89 -12.21
CA ALA A 138 12.27 -5.25 -10.82
C ALA A 138 11.02 -5.21 -9.91
N LEU A 139 10.05 -4.36 -10.25
CA LEU A 139 8.82 -4.19 -9.49
C LEU A 139 7.68 -5.06 -10.02
N LYS A 140 7.68 -5.35 -11.33
CA LYS A 140 6.60 -6.09 -12.01
C LYS A 140 6.29 -7.46 -11.38
N ASP A 141 7.32 -8.20 -10.96
CA ASP A 141 7.15 -9.52 -10.33
C ASP A 141 6.80 -9.46 -8.84
N ARG A 142 6.76 -8.25 -8.26
CA ARG A 142 6.52 -7.97 -6.84
C ARG A 142 5.20 -7.24 -6.60
N VAL A 143 4.39 -7.09 -7.65
CA VAL A 143 3.10 -6.43 -7.62
C VAL A 143 2.09 -7.31 -8.35
N SER A 144 0.90 -7.45 -7.77
CA SER A 144 -0.24 -8.07 -8.45
C SER A 144 -1.49 -7.23 -8.29
N LEU A 145 -2.35 -7.26 -9.30
CA LEU A 145 -3.63 -6.57 -9.31
C LEU A 145 -4.77 -7.59 -9.18
N PHE A 146 -5.75 -7.26 -8.34
CA PHE A 146 -7.00 -7.99 -8.22
C PHE A 146 -8.16 -7.01 -8.23
N GLU A 147 -8.97 -7.02 -9.29
CA GLU A 147 -10.20 -6.24 -9.33
C GLU A 147 -11.34 -7.04 -8.70
N VAL A 148 -12.01 -6.45 -7.71
CA VAL A 148 -13.20 -7.07 -7.11
C VAL A 148 -14.29 -7.12 -8.18
N PRO A 149 -14.85 -8.31 -8.47
CA PRO A 149 -15.96 -8.43 -9.41
C PRO A 149 -17.11 -7.49 -9.05
N HIS A 150 -17.88 -7.07 -10.03
CA HIS A 150 -19.10 -6.31 -9.76
C HIS A 150 -20.03 -7.11 -8.83
N TYR A 151 -20.59 -6.43 -7.84
CA TYR A 151 -21.49 -6.99 -6.85
C TYR A 151 -22.72 -6.10 -6.74
N ASP A 152 -23.86 -6.69 -6.36
CA ASP A 152 -25.09 -5.93 -6.15
C ASP A 152 -24.93 -4.95 -4.97
N PRO A 153 -25.52 -3.75 -5.04
CA PRO A 153 -25.47 -2.79 -3.95
C PRO A 153 -25.91 -3.40 -2.62
N VAL A 154 -25.09 -3.23 -1.59
CA VAL A 154 -25.40 -3.67 -0.23
C VAL A 154 -26.01 -2.49 0.52
N GLU A 155 -27.18 -2.70 1.13
CA GLU A 155 -27.87 -1.64 1.88
C GLU A 155 -26.95 -1.06 2.97
N GLY A 156 -26.82 0.27 3.00
CA GLY A 156 -25.98 0.99 3.95
C GLY A 156 -24.50 1.06 3.58
N LEU A 157 -24.06 0.42 2.48
CA LEU A 157 -22.70 0.55 1.96
C LEU A 157 -22.67 1.37 0.65
N PRO A 158 -21.63 2.20 0.46
CA PRO A 158 -21.42 2.88 -0.82
C PRO A 158 -21.14 1.86 -1.93
N ASP A 159 -21.61 2.14 -3.15
CA ASP A 159 -21.26 1.36 -4.33
C ASP A 159 -19.86 1.75 -4.83
N ILE A 160 -18.88 0.89 -4.57
CA ILE A 160 -17.46 1.17 -4.80
C ILE A 160 -16.89 0.15 -5.79
N ARG A 161 -16.15 0.64 -6.79
CA ARG A 161 -15.21 -0.15 -7.57
C ARG A 161 -13.91 -0.24 -6.79
N GLN A 162 -13.44 -1.46 -6.57
CA GLN A 162 -12.26 -1.75 -5.77
C GLN A 162 -11.27 -2.56 -6.59
N VAL A 163 -10.02 -2.11 -6.63
CA VAL A 163 -8.88 -2.84 -7.18
C VAL A 163 -7.83 -2.94 -6.10
N PHE A 164 -7.35 -4.14 -5.83
CA PHE A 164 -6.32 -4.38 -4.83
C PHE A 164 -4.96 -4.54 -5.50
N VAL A 165 -3.96 -3.88 -4.93
CA VAL A 165 -2.55 -4.04 -5.26
C VAL A 165 -1.90 -4.84 -4.13
N THR A 166 -1.43 -6.04 -4.41
CA THR A 166 -0.65 -6.82 -3.44
C THR A 166 0.84 -6.67 -3.73
N THR A 167 1.64 -6.36 -2.71
CA THR A 167 3.09 -6.14 -2.84
C THR A 167 3.85 -6.50 -1.56
N ASP A 168 5.16 -6.73 -1.65
CA ASP A 168 6.07 -6.88 -0.51
C ASP A 168 7.13 -5.75 -0.42
N VAL A 169 7.00 -4.71 -1.25
CA VAL A 169 7.99 -3.64 -1.39
C VAL A 169 7.98 -2.68 -0.19
N PHE A 170 6.79 -2.34 0.29
CA PHE A 170 6.59 -1.71 1.59
C PHE A 170 5.36 -2.27 2.28
N THR A 171 5.29 -2.15 3.60
CA THR A 171 4.19 -2.67 4.41
C THR A 171 3.95 -1.83 5.65
N ILE A 172 2.73 -1.89 6.19
CA ILE A 172 2.36 -1.32 7.49
C ILE A 172 2.51 -2.36 8.63
N GLY A 173 2.96 -3.58 8.31
CA GLY A 173 3.08 -4.70 9.24
C GLY A 173 4.31 -5.57 8.98
N THR A 174 4.14 -6.89 9.00
CA THR A 174 5.27 -7.82 8.85
C THR A 174 5.63 -7.99 7.38
N ALA A 175 6.76 -7.42 6.94
CA ALA A 175 7.20 -7.42 5.53
C ALA A 175 7.52 -8.79 4.92
N GLY A 176 7.26 -9.89 5.64
CA GLY A 176 7.38 -11.26 5.14
C GLY A 176 6.14 -11.82 4.45
N PHE A 177 4.97 -11.18 4.61
CA PHE A 177 3.67 -11.74 4.23
C PHE A 177 2.89 -10.94 3.18
N GLU A 178 3.54 -10.02 2.49
CA GLU A 178 2.90 -9.08 1.56
C GLU A 178 1.92 -8.13 2.29
N GLN A 179 1.52 -7.09 1.57
CA GLN A 179 0.61 -6.05 1.98
C GLN A 179 -0.39 -5.86 0.84
N ALA A 180 -1.67 -5.66 1.16
CA ALA A 180 -2.65 -5.23 0.18
C ALA A 180 -2.89 -3.72 0.27
N ILE A 181 -3.10 -3.07 -0.87
CA ILE A 181 -3.47 -1.66 -0.98
C ILE A 181 -4.76 -1.61 -1.78
N GLU A 182 -5.82 -1.08 -1.18
CA GLU A 182 -7.11 -0.94 -1.85
C GLU A 182 -7.15 0.37 -2.63
N LEU A 183 -7.37 0.28 -3.94
CA LEU A 183 -7.65 1.39 -4.82
C LEU A 183 -9.15 1.47 -5.02
N GLN A 184 -9.78 2.58 -4.63
CA GLN A 184 -11.22 2.66 -4.63
C GLN A 184 -11.77 3.93 -5.27
N VAL A 185 -12.89 3.80 -5.95
CA VAL A 185 -13.69 4.91 -6.45
C VAL A 185 -15.17 4.57 -6.34
N ASP A 186 -15.99 5.59 -6.10
CA ASP A 186 -17.44 5.49 -6.19
C ASP A 186 -17.85 5.14 -7.62
N ARG A 187 -18.60 4.05 -7.83
CA ARG A 187 -18.98 3.60 -9.19
C ARG A 187 -19.84 4.61 -9.93
N ALA A 188 -20.53 5.49 -9.22
CA ALA A 188 -21.32 6.57 -9.83
C ALA A 188 -20.44 7.70 -10.39
N ARG A 189 -19.13 7.69 -10.16
CA ARG A 189 -18.19 8.70 -10.66
C ARG A 189 -17.46 8.20 -11.91
N PRO A 190 -17.79 8.74 -13.10
CA PRO A 190 -17.06 8.43 -14.32
C PRO A 190 -15.60 8.88 -14.22
#